data_AF-A0A832G9K7-F1
#
_entry.id   AF-A0A832G9K7-F1
#
_cell.length_a   1.000
_cell.length_b   1.000
_cell.length_c   1.000
_cell.angle_alpha   90.00
_cell.angle_beta   90.00
_cell.angle_gamma   90.00
#
_symmetry.space_group_name_H-M   'P 1'
#
loop_
_entity.id
_entity.type
_entity.pdbx_description
1 polymer ?
#
loop_
_entity_poly.entity_id
_entity_poly.type
_entity_poly.pdbx_seq_one_letter_code
_entity_poly.pdbx_strand_id
1 'polypeptide(L)'
;MVDVTAISLEDREGVIKGPHYYLIKRRSLDELESEVYALLRERGRMPLSELWRRFDCHLWEIVAVLGRLKEKGLVEEIDLNQSSGY
;
A
#
# COMPACT_ATOMS: atom_id res chain seq x y z
N MET A 1 30.48 -13.45 13.08
CA MET A 1 29.10 -13.90 13.35
C MET A 1 28.23 -12.66 13.26
N VAL A 2 27.45 -12.51 12.18
CA VAL A 2 26.58 -11.35 12.00
C VAL A 2 25.23 -11.73 12.61
N ASP A 3 24.85 -11.03 13.66
CA ASP A 3 23.58 -11.22 14.36
C ASP A 3 22.45 -10.72 13.46
N VAL A 4 21.66 -11.63 12.89
CA VAL A 4 20.52 -11.30 12.07
C VAL A 4 19.35 -11.08 13.00
N THR A 5 19.14 -9.83 13.42
CA THR A 5 17.96 -9.45 14.19
C THR A 5 16.73 -9.71 13.31
N ALA A 6 16.01 -10.78 13.58
CA ALA A 6 14.79 -11.14 12.86
C ALA A 6 13.72 -10.09 13.16
N ILE A 7 13.46 -9.23 12.17
CA ILE A 7 12.37 -8.24 12.24
C ILE A 7 11.06 -9.01 12.08
N SER A 8 10.31 -9.14 13.17
CA SER A 8 8.94 -9.67 13.14
C SER A 8 8.01 -8.60 12.60
N LEU A 9 7.63 -8.71 11.33
CA LEU A 9 6.53 -7.92 10.77
C LEU A 9 5.23 -8.69 10.98
N GLU A 10 4.26 -8.08 11.66
CA GLU A 10 2.90 -8.61 11.78
C GLU A 10 2.22 -8.55 10.40
N ASP A 11 2.45 -9.57 9.59
CA ASP A 11 1.76 -9.78 8.33
C ASP A 11 0.31 -10.19 8.64
N ARG A 12 -0.63 -9.25 8.48
CA ARG A 12 -2.07 -9.49 8.68
C ARG A 12 -2.75 -10.16 7.47
N GLU A 13 -2.12 -10.21 6.30
CA GLU A 13 -2.78 -10.68 5.06
C GLU A 13 -2.19 -11.97 4.47
N GLY A 14 -1.10 -12.48 5.02
CA GLY A 14 -0.56 -13.78 4.65
C GLY A 14 0.45 -13.71 3.51
N VAL A 15 1.60 -14.32 3.78
CA VAL A 15 2.84 -14.26 2.99
C VAL A 15 2.64 -14.68 1.53
N ILE A 16 2.96 -13.79 0.59
CA ILE A 16 3.29 -14.18 -0.79
C ILE A 16 4.67 -14.86 -0.77
N LYS A 17 4.72 -16.15 -1.09
CA LYS A 17 5.99 -16.91 -1.20
C LYS A 17 6.68 -16.58 -2.54
N GLY A 18 7.83 -15.91 -2.46
CA GLY A 18 8.81 -15.80 -3.54
C GLY A 18 9.19 -14.37 -3.89
N PRO A 19 10.41 -14.12 -4.39
CA PRO A 19 10.82 -12.80 -4.84
C PRO A 19 10.07 -12.45 -6.13
N HIS A 20 8.92 -11.78 -6.01
CA HIS A 20 8.33 -11.04 -7.12
C HIS A 20 9.34 -9.94 -7.54
N TYR A 21 9.52 -9.76 -8.85
CA TYR A 21 10.54 -8.89 -9.45
C TYR A 21 10.56 -7.43 -8.92
N TYR A 22 9.44 -6.95 -8.34
CA TYR A 22 9.25 -5.61 -7.76
C TYR A 22 9.57 -5.50 -6.26
N LEU A 23 10.29 -6.48 -5.68
CA LEU A 23 10.47 -6.62 -4.22
C LEU A 23 11.93 -6.49 -3.77
N ILE A 24 12.78 -5.90 -4.60
CA ILE A 24 14.23 -5.80 -4.33
C ILE A 24 14.50 -4.74 -3.24
N LYS A 25 13.62 -3.73 -3.10
CA LYS A 25 13.77 -2.65 -2.11
C LYS A 25 12.77 -2.81 -0.98
N ARG A 26 13.28 -2.93 0.25
CA ARG A 26 12.48 -2.77 1.46
C ARG A 26 12.20 -1.29 1.66
N ARG A 27 10.93 -0.90 1.76
CA ARG A 27 10.50 0.47 2.07
C ARG A 27 9.78 0.47 3.39
N SER A 28 9.94 1.52 4.20
CA SER A 28 9.13 1.62 5.42
C SER A 28 7.69 1.97 5.05
N LEU A 29 6.72 1.50 5.85
CA LEU A 29 5.32 1.89 5.66
C LEU A 29 5.13 3.40 5.83
N ASP A 30 5.96 4.07 6.62
CA ASP A 30 5.85 5.51 6.87
C ASP A 30 6.28 6.35 5.65
N GLU A 31 7.33 5.91 4.95
CA GLU A 31 7.74 6.50 3.65
C GLU A 31 6.65 6.28 2.59
N LEU A 32 6.16 5.04 2.46
CA LEU A 32 5.10 4.71 1.52
C LEU A 32 3.82 5.51 1.83
N GLU A 33 3.47 5.68 3.11
CA GLU A 33 2.30 6.45 3.50
C GLU A 33 2.37 7.90 3.03
N SER A 34 3.52 8.55 3.25
CA SER A 34 3.75 9.94 2.84
C SER A 34 3.67 10.11 1.32
N GLU A 35 4.29 9.19 0.57
CA GLU A 35 4.31 9.25 -0.90
C GLU A 35 2.96 8.89 -1.53
N VAL A 36 2.27 7.87 -1.01
CA VAL A 36 0.92 7.50 -1.47
C VAL A 36 -0.04 8.67 -1.24
N TYR A 37 0.00 9.30 -0.06
CA TYR A 37 -0.84 10.45 0.22
C TYR A 37 -0.55 11.63 -0.71
N ALA A 38 0.73 11.96 -0.93
CA ALA A 38 1.12 13.04 -1.84
C ALA A 38 0.64 12.78 -3.27
N LEU A 39 0.77 11.55 -3.76
CA LEU A 39 0.32 11.17 -5.10
C LEU A 39 -1.21 11.28 -5.24
N LEU A 40 -1.98 10.80 -4.26
CA LEU A 40 -3.44 10.90 -4.27
C LEU A 40 -3.91 12.36 -4.17
N ARG A 41 -3.18 13.22 -3.45
CA ARG A 41 -3.43 14.66 -3.41
C ARG A 41 -3.17 15.35 -4.74
N GLU A 42 -2.16 14.94 -5.49
CA GLU A 42 -1.82 15.50 -6.81
C GLU A 42 -2.76 14.99 -7.92
N ARG A 43 -3.00 13.68 -7.96
CA ARG A 43 -3.69 13.01 -9.07
C ARG A 43 -5.18 12.77 -8.83
N GLY A 44 -5.62 12.85 -7.58
CA GLY A 44 -6.97 12.51 -7.17
C GLY A 44 -7.19 10.99 -7.09
N ARG A 45 -8.45 10.58 -7.28
CA ARG A 45 -8.88 9.18 -7.19
C ARG A 45 -8.15 8.28 -8.19
N MET A 46 -7.83 7.07 -7.77
CA MET A 46 -7.10 6.10 -8.59
C MET A 46 -7.47 4.66 -8.21
N PRO A 47 -7.57 3.72 -9.17
CA PRO A 47 -7.70 2.30 -8.88
C PRO A 47 -6.47 1.77 -8.13
N LEU A 48 -6.68 0.85 -7.17
CA LEU A 48 -5.60 0.22 -6.41
C LEU A 48 -4.49 -0.36 -7.31
N SER A 49 -4.87 -1.00 -8.41
CA SER A 49 -3.90 -1.60 -9.34
C SER A 49 -3.06 -0.58 -10.10
N GLU A 50 -3.57 0.63 -10.34
CA GLU A 50 -2.80 1.72 -10.93
C GLU A 50 -1.88 2.36 -9.89
N LEU A 51 -2.39 2.56 -8.67
CA LEU A 51 -1.61 3.06 -7.55
C LEU A 51 -0.41 2.15 -7.30
N TRP A 52 -0.63 0.85 -7.08
CA TRP A 52 0.42 -0.12 -6.80
C TRP A 52 1.50 -0.18 -7.88
N ARG A 53 1.13 -0.10 -9.17
CA ARG A 53 2.10 -0.10 -10.29
C ARG A 53 3.08 1.08 -10.29
N ARG A 54 2.83 2.13 -9.49
CA ARG A 54 3.72 3.29 -9.35
C ARG A 54 4.74 3.14 -8.23
N PHE A 55 4.63 2.11 -7.40
CA PHE A 55 5.51 1.89 -6.25
C PHE A 55 6.24 0.56 -6.39
N ASP A 56 7.56 0.57 -6.16
CA ASP A 56 8.39 -0.63 -6.07
C ASP A 56 8.21 -1.27 -4.67
N CYS A 57 7.07 -1.94 -4.47
CA CYS A 57 6.66 -2.55 -3.21
C CYS A 57 5.65 -3.70 -3.42
N HIS A 58 5.36 -4.45 -2.37
CA HIS A 58 4.29 -5.44 -2.35
C HIS A 58 2.91 -4.77 -2.36
N LEU A 59 1.93 -5.46 -2.94
CA LEU A 59 0.54 -5.01 -2.89
C LEU A 59 0.05 -4.85 -1.44
N TRP A 60 0.44 -5.76 -0.53
CA TRP A 60 0.04 -5.68 0.88
C TRP A 60 0.53 -4.39 1.55
N GLU A 61 1.71 -3.87 1.17
CA GLU A 61 2.25 -2.63 1.72
C GLU A 61 1.38 -1.44 1.32
N ILE A 62 0.92 -1.40 0.07
CA ILE A 62 -0.02 -0.38 -0.41
C ILE A 62 -1.37 -0.50 0.29
N VAL A 63 -1.89 -1.72 0.45
CA VAL A 63 -3.16 -1.96 1.16
C VAL A 63 -3.05 -1.51 2.63
N ALA A 64 -1.96 -1.86 3.31
CA ALA A 64 -1.69 -1.45 4.68
C ALA A 64 -1.60 0.07 4.82
N VAL A 65 -0.90 0.74 3.89
CA VAL A 65 -0.80 2.21 3.85
C VAL A 65 -2.15 2.87 3.62
N LEU A 66 -2.95 2.37 2.68
CA LEU A 66 -4.30 2.89 2.44
C LEU A 66 -5.19 2.72 3.67
N GLY A 67 -5.07 1.59 4.38
CA GLY A 67 -5.72 1.35 5.66
C GLY A 67 -5.36 2.42 6.70
N ARG A 68 -4.06 2.69 6.89
CA ARG A 68 -3.59 3.75 7.81
C ARG A 68 -4.11 5.14 7.43
N LEU A 69 -4.09 5.49 6.14
CA LEU A 69 -4.61 6.77 5.67
C LEU A 69 -6.11 6.89 5.88
N LYS A 70 -6.87 5.79 5.69
CA LYS A 70 -8.31 5.72 5.94
C LYS A 70 -8.63 5.89 7.43
N GLU A 71 -7.90 5.20 8.30
CA GLU A 71 -8.01 5.37 9.76
C GLU A 71 -7.73 6.82 10.21
N LYS A 72 -6.84 7.52 9.51
CA LYS A 72 -6.54 8.95 9.72
C LYS A 72 -7.56 9.90 9.09
N GLY A 73 -8.56 9.41 8.36
CA GLY A 73 -9.54 10.23 7.64
C GLY A 73 -8.95 11.02 6.47
N LEU A 74 -7.80 10.59 5.94
CA LEU A 74 -7.08 11.28 4.86
C LEU A 74 -7.50 10.82 3.46
N VAL A 75 -8.04 9.61 3.35
CA VAL A 75 -8.53 9.00 2.11
C VAL A 75 -9.79 8.20 2.37
N GLU A 76 -10.58 7.95 1.33
CA GLU A 76 -11.75 7.10 1.34
C GLU A 76 -11.72 6.12 0.16
N GLU A 77 -12.43 5.00 0.30
CA GLU A 77 -12.61 4.02 -0.76
C GLU A 77 -14.01 4.20 -1.35
N ILE A 78 -14.10 4.24 -2.68
CA ILE A 78 -15.35 4.49 -3.40
C ILE A 78 -15.67 3.27 -4.26
N ASP A 79 -16.74 2.58 -3.90
CA ASP A 79 -17.29 1.50 -4.71
C ASP A 79 -18.05 2.07 -5.92
N LEU A 80 -17.43 1.97 -7.10
CA LEU A 80 -18.06 2.43 -8.35
C LEU A 80 -19.28 1.59 -8.76
N ASN A 81 -19.56 0.47 -8.09
CA ASN A 81 -20.73 -0.37 -8.32
C ASN A 81 -22.04 0.19 -7.73
N GLN A 82 -22.04 1.35 -7.07
CA GLN A 82 -23.26 2.01 -6.57
C GLN A 82 -23.72 3.20 -7.44
N SER A 83 -23.20 3.34 -8.66
CA SER A 83 -23.66 4.36 -9.62
C SER A 83 -24.63 3.76 -10.66
N SER A 84 -25.78 3.26 -10.21
CA SER A 84 -26.95 3.12 -11.08
C SER A 84 -28.21 3.21 -10.24
N GLY A 85 -28.75 4.41 -10.13
CA GLY A 85 -29.88 4.70 -9.28
C GLY A 85 -30.33 6.15 -9.39
N TYR A 86 -30.54 6.63 -10.62
CA TYR A 86 -31.50 7.68 -10.99
C TYR A 86 -31.85 7.55 -12.46
#